data_AF-A0A2E3KLY1-F1
#
_entry.id   AF-A0A2E3KLY1-F1
#
_cell.length_a   1.000
_cell.length_b   1.000
_cell.length_c   1.000
_cell.angle_alpha   90.00
_cell.angle_beta   90.00
_cell.angle_gamma   90.00
#
_symmetry.space_group_name_H-M   'P 1'
#
loop_
_entity.id
_entity.type
_entity.pdbx_description
1 polymer ?
#
loop_
_entity_poly.entity_id
_entity_poly.type
_entity_poly.pdbx_seq_one_letter_code
_entity_poly.pdbx_strand_id
1 'polypeptide(L)'
;MLPAMTLAVAVIGTTHAHADLDEAPVVGMTVSGGSGWSYWAGNDDGWVTNPEPGIFEYGGNVSWAECDFSWENELEVDPGLGFGLSITNTQSFTETFSVVLDVQVPGWSNGTLQGASIGGSVSDTNFDGTASLTSSQFLMNTFLDATSQIELGGGLDVLVSQFAGTATFGPFSTGLSGGSATIIGPQSTQGNLAIQIDFTLSAGDTASFSGGYLVDYVPAPAGILALNGLVLVRRRRA
;
A
#
# COMPACT_ATOMS: atom_id res chain seq x y z
N MET A 1 -23.54 35.89 42.66
CA MET A 1 -22.17 35.58 42.24
C MET A 1 -22.05 34.07 42.14
N LEU A 2 -22.09 33.53 40.92
CA LEU A 2 -21.93 32.10 40.63
C LEU A 2 -20.45 31.83 40.34
N PRO A 3 -19.85 30.75 40.86
CA PRO A 3 -18.46 30.43 40.55
C PRO A 3 -18.37 29.87 39.13
N ALA A 4 -17.44 30.41 38.34
CA ALA A 4 -17.10 29.91 37.02
C ALA A 4 -16.44 28.53 37.15
N MET A 5 -17.05 27.51 36.54
CA MET A 5 -16.51 26.16 36.48
C MET A 5 -15.64 26.06 35.22
N THR A 6 -14.32 26.14 35.39
CA THR A 6 -13.35 25.99 34.30
C THR A 6 -13.25 24.51 33.93
N LEU A 7 -13.73 24.16 32.73
CA LEU A 7 -13.58 22.84 32.12
C LEU A 7 -12.14 22.72 31.59
N ALA A 8 -11.30 21.93 32.26
CA ALA A 8 -9.99 21.56 31.74
C ALA A 8 -10.16 20.41 30.74
N VAL A 9 -10.08 20.71 29.45
CA VAL A 9 -9.98 19.71 28.38
C VAL A 9 -8.57 19.13 28.44
N ALA A 10 -8.44 17.89 28.92
CA ALA A 10 -7.20 17.13 28.84
C ALA A 10 -7.04 16.65 27.40
N VAL A 11 -6.13 17.28 26.64
CA VAL A 11 -5.65 16.73 25.36
C VAL A 11 -4.74 15.56 25.73
N ILE A 12 -5.25 14.34 25.56
CA ILE A 12 -4.42 13.13 25.64
C ILE A 12 -3.68 13.04 24.31
N GLY A 13 -2.42 13.48 24.28
CA GLY A 13 -1.54 13.20 23.16
C GLY A 13 -1.24 11.71 23.15
N THR A 14 -1.70 11.00 22.12
CA THR A 14 -1.22 9.65 21.83
C THR A 14 0.20 9.79 21.29
N THR A 15 1.19 9.37 22.07
CA THR A 15 2.53 9.14 21.53
C THR A 15 2.48 7.85 20.72
N HIS A 16 2.49 7.96 19.40
CA HIS A 16 2.70 6.82 18.51
C HIS A 16 4.15 6.37 18.71
N ALA A 17 4.34 5.15 19.21
CA ALA A 17 5.65 4.55 19.30
C ALA A 17 5.90 3.83 17.97
N HIS A 18 6.68 4.46 17.09
CA HIS A 18 7.14 3.84 15.85
C HIS A 18 8.00 2.62 16.20
N ALA A 19 7.69 1.46 15.65
CA ALA A 19 8.44 0.23 15.91
C ALA A 19 9.72 0.20 15.07
N ASP A 20 10.74 1.01 15.41
CA ASP A 20 11.98 1.17 14.64
C ASP A 20 12.54 -0.18 14.15
N LEU A 21 12.60 -0.38 12.83
CA LEU A 21 13.18 -1.58 12.23
C LEU A 21 14.68 -1.33 12.05
N ASP A 22 15.49 -2.04 12.83
CA ASP A 22 16.96 -1.95 12.76
C ASP A 22 17.54 -2.51 11.44
N GLU A 23 16.78 -3.33 10.71
CA GLU A 23 17.18 -3.97 9.45
C GLU A 23 16.09 -3.79 8.37
N ALA A 24 16.53 -3.58 7.13
CA ALA A 24 15.64 -3.44 5.97
C ALA A 24 14.87 -4.76 5.75
N PRO A 25 13.52 -4.71 5.72
CA PRO A 25 12.72 -5.89 5.37
C PRO A 25 13.07 -6.40 3.97
N VAL A 26 12.79 -7.68 3.74
CA VAL A 26 12.82 -8.22 2.38
C VAL A 26 11.48 -7.90 1.73
N VAL A 27 11.52 -7.14 0.64
CA VAL A 27 10.37 -6.96 -0.24
C VAL A 27 10.45 -8.03 -1.32
N GLY A 28 9.47 -8.94 -1.31
CA GLY A 28 9.25 -9.90 -2.38
C GLY A 28 8.47 -9.22 -3.50
N MET A 29 8.89 -9.43 -4.74
CA MET A 29 8.12 -8.97 -5.88
C MET A 29 8.08 -10.05 -6.94
N THR A 30 6.88 -10.43 -7.34
CA THR A 30 6.64 -11.40 -8.40
C THR A 30 5.91 -10.72 -9.54
N VAL A 31 6.47 -10.77 -10.75
CA VAL A 31 5.76 -10.38 -11.97
C VAL A 31 5.62 -11.59 -12.86
N SER A 32 4.43 -11.80 -13.39
CA SER A 32 4.13 -12.87 -14.34
C SER A 32 3.40 -12.37 -15.57
N GLY A 33 3.79 -12.90 -16.73
CA GLY A 33 3.05 -12.81 -17.98
C GLY A 33 2.23 -14.08 -18.24
N GLY A 34 1.25 -13.99 -19.13
CA GLY A 34 0.35 -15.08 -19.55
C GLY A 34 1.04 -16.29 -20.18
N SER A 35 2.33 -16.19 -20.49
CA SER A 35 3.18 -17.30 -20.94
C SER A 35 3.67 -18.22 -19.79
N GLY A 36 3.45 -17.83 -18.53
CA GLY A 36 3.64 -18.66 -17.34
C GLY A 36 5.03 -18.55 -16.70
N TRP A 37 5.88 -17.64 -17.18
CA TRP A 37 7.11 -17.26 -16.49
C TRP A 37 6.81 -16.23 -15.41
N SER A 38 7.50 -16.37 -14.27
CA SER A 38 7.47 -15.40 -13.19
C SER A 38 8.89 -14.95 -12.88
N TYR A 39 9.11 -13.64 -12.81
CA TYR A 39 10.34 -13.09 -12.27
C TYR A 39 10.13 -12.77 -10.79
N TRP A 40 11.04 -13.25 -9.95
CA TRP A 40 11.14 -12.84 -8.55
C TRP A 40 12.27 -11.83 -8.45
N ALA A 41 11.94 -10.61 -8.04
CA ALA A 41 12.94 -9.60 -7.69
C ALA A 41 13.07 -9.56 -6.17
N GLY A 42 14.30 -9.66 -5.69
CA GLY A 42 14.66 -9.38 -4.30
C GLY A 42 15.62 -8.20 -4.19
N ASN A 43 16.13 -7.97 -2.98
CA ASN A 43 17.13 -6.93 -2.71
C ASN A 43 18.40 -7.06 -3.57
N ASP A 44 18.67 -8.25 -4.12
CA ASP A 44 19.87 -8.55 -4.91
C ASP A 44 19.77 -8.13 -6.38
N ASP A 45 18.57 -7.89 -6.89
CA ASP A 45 18.31 -7.55 -8.30
C ASP A 45 18.20 -6.03 -8.55
N GLY A 46 18.41 -5.24 -7.50
CA GLY A 46 18.17 -3.80 -7.49
C GLY A 46 19.09 -3.03 -6.56
N TRP A 47 18.60 -1.89 -6.09
CA TRP A 47 19.22 -1.09 -5.06
C TRP A 47 18.30 -1.01 -3.84
N VAL A 48 18.92 -0.87 -2.67
CA VAL A 48 18.23 -0.58 -1.41
C VAL A 48 18.87 0.65 -0.79
N THR A 49 18.08 1.65 -0.44
CA THR A 49 18.53 2.78 0.38
C THR A 49 17.68 2.93 1.63
N ASN A 50 18.26 3.58 2.64
CA ASN A 50 17.59 3.96 3.86
C ASN A 50 17.80 5.48 4.00
N PRO A 51 16.94 6.30 3.36
CA PRO A 51 17.10 7.74 3.34
C PRO A 51 16.91 8.37 4.73
N GLU A 52 16.01 7.78 5.52
CA GLU A 52 15.66 8.23 6.88
C GLU A 52 15.31 7.03 7.76
N PRO A 53 15.57 7.09 9.09
CA PRO A 53 15.24 6.01 10.00
C PRO A 53 13.79 5.53 9.85
N GLY A 54 13.62 4.24 9.57
CA GLY A 54 12.32 3.62 9.38
C GLY A 54 11.68 3.78 7.99
N ILE A 55 12.42 4.31 7.01
CA ILE A 55 12.02 4.34 5.60
C ILE A 55 13.05 3.55 4.78
N PHE A 56 12.56 2.63 3.95
CA PHE A 56 13.39 1.84 3.05
C PHE A 56 12.90 2.00 1.62
N GLU A 57 13.81 2.34 0.72
CA GLU A 57 13.53 2.45 -0.70
C GLU A 57 14.19 1.29 -1.45
N TYR A 58 13.45 0.68 -2.37
CA TYR A 58 13.90 -0.44 -3.19
C TYR A 58 13.64 -0.11 -4.65
N GLY A 59 14.58 -0.36 -5.55
CA GLY A 59 14.30 -0.14 -6.96
C GLY A 59 15.16 -0.98 -7.87
N GLY A 60 14.72 -1.14 -9.11
CA GLY A 60 15.44 -1.94 -10.09
C GLY A 60 14.72 -2.02 -11.41
N ASN A 61 15.34 -2.74 -12.33
CA ASN A 61 14.75 -3.06 -13.61
C ASN A 61 15.23 -4.42 -14.12
N VAL A 62 14.37 -5.06 -14.88
CA VAL A 62 14.66 -6.34 -15.54
C VAL A 62 13.98 -6.34 -16.90
N SER A 63 14.57 -7.07 -17.84
CA SER A 63 13.99 -7.29 -19.16
C SER A 63 14.05 -8.78 -19.45
N TRP A 64 12.94 -9.35 -19.91
CA TRP A 64 12.90 -10.71 -20.43
C TRP A 64 12.00 -10.80 -21.65
N ALA A 65 11.78 -12.05 -22.10
CA ALA A 65 11.07 -12.32 -23.33
C ALA A 65 9.68 -11.67 -23.41
N GLU A 66 8.95 -11.50 -22.29
CA GLU A 66 7.55 -11.03 -22.25
C GLU A 66 7.41 -9.55 -21.96
N CYS A 67 8.28 -8.98 -21.11
CA CYS A 67 8.20 -7.57 -20.78
C CYS A 67 9.52 -6.95 -20.34
N ASP A 68 9.57 -5.63 -20.45
CA ASP A 68 10.49 -4.79 -19.69
C ASP A 68 9.78 -4.29 -18.44
N PHE A 69 10.38 -4.52 -17.27
CA PHE A 69 9.80 -4.17 -15.99
C PHE A 69 10.76 -3.31 -15.17
N SER A 70 10.26 -2.22 -14.60
CA SER A 70 11.00 -1.40 -13.63
C SER A 70 10.13 -1.09 -12.43
N TRP A 71 10.76 -1.00 -11.26
CA TRP A 71 10.08 -0.73 -10.01
C TRP A 71 10.87 0.22 -9.12
N GLU A 72 10.12 0.90 -8.27
CA GLU A 72 10.56 1.70 -7.14
C GLU A 72 9.53 1.52 -6.04
N ASN A 73 9.93 1.05 -4.86
CA ASN A 73 9.05 0.79 -3.73
C ASN A 73 9.57 1.54 -2.52
N GLU A 74 8.65 2.08 -1.74
CA GLU A 74 8.94 2.72 -0.46
C GLU A 74 8.24 1.91 0.63
N LEU A 75 8.97 1.58 1.69
CA LEU A 75 8.45 0.88 2.83
C LEU A 75 8.68 1.71 4.09
N GLU A 76 7.60 2.06 4.76
CA GLU A 76 7.62 2.71 6.07
C GLU A 76 7.36 1.70 7.19
N VAL A 77 7.90 1.97 8.37
CA VAL A 77 7.83 1.08 9.56
C VAL A 77 6.43 0.97 10.19
N ASP A 78 5.60 2.02 10.12
CA ASP A 78 4.23 2.03 10.66
C ASP A 78 3.21 1.88 9.52
N PRO A 79 3.00 0.67 9.00
CA PRO A 79 3.59 0.42 7.71
C PRO A 79 2.75 0.87 6.54
N GLY A 80 3.42 1.61 5.68
CA GLY A 80 3.04 1.85 4.30
C GLY A 80 3.91 1.04 3.36
N LEU A 81 3.29 0.36 2.41
CA LEU A 81 3.97 -0.13 1.22
C LEU A 81 3.58 0.77 0.04
N GLY A 82 4.44 1.72 -0.29
CA GLY A 82 4.36 2.56 -1.48
C GLY A 82 5.03 1.89 -2.68
N PHE A 83 4.54 2.17 -3.88
CA PHE A 83 5.11 1.61 -5.11
C PHE A 83 4.98 2.57 -6.30
N GLY A 84 5.93 2.41 -7.22
CA GLY A 84 6.01 2.98 -8.54
C GLY A 84 6.49 1.89 -9.50
N LEU A 85 5.66 1.52 -10.48
CA LEU A 85 5.93 0.40 -11.38
C LEU A 85 5.79 0.86 -12.83
N SER A 86 6.58 0.28 -13.72
CA SER A 86 6.39 0.42 -15.17
C SER A 86 6.62 -0.91 -15.86
N ILE A 87 5.68 -1.31 -16.71
CA ILE A 87 5.70 -2.56 -17.47
C ILE A 87 5.48 -2.23 -18.94
N THR A 88 6.41 -2.65 -19.79
CA THR A 88 6.25 -2.62 -21.25
C THR A 88 6.01 -4.04 -21.74
N ASN A 89 4.87 -4.28 -22.38
CA ASN A 89 4.61 -5.56 -23.03
C ASN A 89 5.49 -5.67 -24.30
N THR A 90 6.48 -6.55 -24.30
CA THR A 90 7.39 -6.71 -25.46
C THR A 90 6.87 -7.73 -26.47
N GLN A 91 5.71 -8.34 -26.22
CA GLN A 91 5.06 -9.28 -27.14
C GLN A 91 4.39 -8.56 -28.32
N SER A 92 4.13 -9.34 -29.37
CA SER A 92 3.33 -8.92 -30.53
C SER A 92 1.83 -9.14 -30.36
N PHE A 93 1.39 -9.53 -29.16
CA PHE A 93 -0.03 -9.73 -28.81
C PHE A 93 -0.33 -9.15 -27.43
N THR A 94 -1.61 -8.87 -27.20
CA THR A 94 -2.13 -8.40 -25.91
C THR A 94 -1.95 -9.46 -24.83
N GLU A 95 -1.37 -9.09 -23.69
CA GLU A 95 -1.02 -10.01 -22.61
C GLU A 95 -1.59 -9.55 -21.27
N THR A 96 -1.89 -10.51 -20.39
CA THR A 96 -2.32 -10.23 -19.01
C THR A 96 -1.14 -10.39 -18.08
N PHE A 97 -0.91 -9.38 -17.26
CA PHE A 97 0.14 -9.32 -16.27
C PHE A 97 -0.47 -9.36 -14.87
N SER A 98 0.24 -10.04 -13.97
CA SER A 98 -0.02 -10.02 -12.54
C SER A 98 1.26 -9.65 -11.82
N VAL A 99 1.20 -8.57 -11.04
CA VAL A 99 2.30 -8.09 -10.20
C VAL A 99 1.89 -8.26 -8.75
N VAL A 100 2.69 -8.97 -7.98
CA VAL A 100 2.52 -9.11 -6.53
C VAL A 100 3.73 -8.50 -5.85
N LEU A 101 3.49 -7.55 -4.96
CA LEU A 101 4.48 -7.04 -4.02
C LEU A 101 4.09 -7.52 -2.64
N ASP A 102 5.00 -8.14 -1.91
CA ASP A 102 4.76 -8.62 -0.56
C ASP A 102 5.92 -8.29 0.37
N VAL A 103 5.60 -8.01 1.63
CA VAL A 103 6.59 -7.66 2.65
C VAL A 103 6.18 -8.18 4.01
N GLN A 104 7.17 -8.71 4.72
CA GLN A 104 7.02 -9.09 6.12
C GLN A 104 7.29 -7.88 7.01
N VAL A 105 6.36 -7.61 7.92
CA VAL A 105 6.41 -6.55 8.94
C VAL A 105 6.11 -7.15 10.31
N PRO A 106 6.37 -6.42 11.41
CA PRO A 106 5.92 -6.85 12.73
C PRO A 106 4.39 -6.97 12.79
N GLY A 107 3.88 -8.06 13.36
CA GLY A 107 2.44 -8.23 13.57
C GLY A 107 1.88 -7.26 14.64
N TRP A 108 0.61 -6.87 14.50
CA TRP A 108 -0.13 -6.06 15.46
C TRP A 108 -1.23 -6.83 16.17
N SER A 109 -1.13 -6.85 17.49
CA SER A 109 -2.11 -7.49 18.37
C SER A 109 -3.41 -6.70 18.56
N ASN A 110 -3.51 -5.46 18.07
CA ASN A 110 -4.75 -4.66 18.10
C ASN A 110 -5.27 -4.39 16.68
N GLY A 111 -6.48 -3.84 16.58
CA GLY A 111 -7.06 -3.46 15.29
C GLY A 111 -6.20 -2.44 14.55
N THR A 112 -6.35 -2.40 13.22
CA THR A 112 -5.61 -1.49 12.35
C THR A 112 -6.55 -0.47 11.72
N LEU A 113 -5.99 0.63 11.23
CA LEU A 113 -6.63 1.54 10.27
C LEU A 113 -5.93 1.35 8.94
N GLN A 114 -6.71 1.24 7.86
CA GLN A 114 -6.18 0.91 6.56
C GLN A 114 -6.63 1.89 5.51
N GLY A 115 -5.78 2.09 4.51
CA GLY A 115 -6.12 2.81 3.29
C GLY A 115 -5.20 2.42 2.15
N ALA A 116 -5.68 2.55 0.92
CA ALA A 116 -4.89 2.25 -0.26
C ALA A 116 -5.21 3.22 -1.38
N SER A 117 -4.27 3.37 -2.32
CA SER A 117 -4.49 4.08 -3.57
C SER A 117 -3.72 3.47 -4.73
N ILE A 118 -4.25 3.66 -5.93
CA ILE A 118 -3.56 3.36 -7.18
C ILE A 118 -3.99 4.35 -8.27
N GLY A 119 -3.03 4.82 -9.04
CA GLY A 119 -3.23 5.60 -10.26
C GLY A 119 -2.11 5.31 -11.24
N GLY A 120 -2.22 5.82 -12.46
CA GLY A 120 -1.24 5.51 -13.47
C GLY A 120 -1.55 6.03 -14.86
N SER A 121 -0.85 5.45 -15.83
CA SER A 121 -1.01 5.76 -17.24
C SER A 121 -0.72 4.57 -18.14
N VAL A 122 -1.27 4.61 -19.35
CA VAL A 122 -0.90 3.75 -20.46
C VAL A 122 -0.40 4.61 -21.62
N SER A 123 0.67 4.18 -22.27
CA SER A 123 1.32 4.88 -23.38
C SER A 123 1.50 3.96 -24.58
N ASP A 124 1.22 4.50 -25.76
CA ASP A 124 1.52 3.89 -27.06
C ASP A 124 3.03 4.02 -27.35
N THR A 125 3.79 3.01 -26.91
CA THR A 125 5.27 3.01 -27.00
C THR A 125 5.75 2.41 -28.33
N ASN A 126 4.91 1.59 -28.97
CA ASN A 126 5.23 0.98 -30.25
C ASN A 126 4.88 1.87 -31.46
N PHE A 127 4.16 2.97 -31.20
CA PHE A 127 3.74 3.97 -32.18
C PHE A 127 2.73 3.45 -33.21
N ASP A 128 1.86 2.52 -32.85
CA ASP A 128 0.82 1.99 -33.74
C ASP A 128 -0.48 2.78 -33.70
N GLY A 129 -0.59 3.74 -32.76
CA GLY A 129 -1.76 4.59 -32.57
C GLY A 129 -2.88 3.93 -31.77
N THR A 130 -2.63 2.77 -31.17
CA THR A 130 -3.60 1.97 -30.41
C THR A 130 -2.94 1.35 -29.17
N ALA A 131 -3.07 2.01 -28.02
CA ALA A 131 -2.76 1.37 -26.74
C ALA A 131 -4.02 1.15 -25.90
N SER A 132 -4.00 0.09 -25.10
CA SER A 132 -5.10 -0.31 -24.23
C SER A 132 -4.60 -0.94 -22.95
N LEU A 133 -5.25 -0.59 -21.84
CA LEU A 133 -5.10 -1.23 -20.55
C LEU A 133 -6.47 -1.54 -19.99
N THR A 134 -6.71 -2.81 -19.64
CA THR A 134 -7.99 -3.23 -19.06
C THR A 134 -7.79 -4.05 -17.79
N SER A 135 -8.74 -3.99 -16.86
CA SER A 135 -8.85 -4.94 -15.75
C SER A 135 -10.28 -5.46 -15.64
N SER A 136 -10.44 -6.79 -15.59
CA SER A 136 -11.75 -7.44 -15.62
C SER A 136 -12.48 -7.46 -14.26
N GLN A 137 -11.73 -7.41 -13.16
CA GLN A 137 -12.24 -7.32 -11.80
C GLN A 137 -11.81 -6.00 -11.21
N PHE A 138 -10.68 -5.98 -10.50
CA PHE A 138 -10.09 -4.80 -9.88
C PHE A 138 -8.66 -4.66 -10.38
N LEU A 139 -8.23 -3.43 -10.62
CA LEU A 139 -6.84 -3.17 -10.98
C LEU A 139 -5.90 -3.53 -9.83
N MET A 140 -6.28 -3.23 -8.59
CA MET A 140 -5.46 -3.52 -7.41
C MET A 140 -6.27 -4.18 -6.31
N ASN A 141 -5.68 -5.17 -5.66
CA ASN A 141 -6.16 -5.78 -4.42
C ASN A 141 -5.05 -5.76 -3.37
N THR A 142 -5.37 -5.41 -2.13
CA THR A 142 -4.43 -5.45 -1.01
C THR A 142 -4.75 -6.59 -0.07
N PHE A 143 -3.72 -7.13 0.57
CA PHE A 143 -3.84 -8.26 1.49
C PHE A 143 -3.15 -7.96 2.81
N LEU A 144 -3.77 -8.42 3.89
CA LEU A 144 -3.16 -8.50 5.21
C LEU A 144 -3.29 -9.94 5.69
N ASP A 145 -2.16 -10.58 6.02
CA ASP A 145 -2.08 -12.00 6.41
C ASP A 145 -2.85 -12.92 5.43
N ALA A 146 -2.59 -12.73 4.12
CA ALA A 146 -3.23 -13.44 3.00
C ALA A 146 -4.75 -13.25 2.84
N THR A 147 -5.37 -12.34 3.61
CA THR A 147 -6.79 -11.99 3.47
C THR A 147 -6.92 -10.68 2.70
N SER A 148 -7.74 -10.68 1.63
CA SER A 148 -8.03 -9.46 0.86
C SER A 148 -8.71 -8.40 1.75
N GLN A 149 -8.27 -7.16 1.64
CA GLN A 149 -8.74 -6.03 2.44
C GLN A 149 -9.42 -4.96 1.58
N ILE A 150 -8.71 -4.46 0.56
CA ILE A 150 -9.15 -3.32 -0.25
C ILE A 150 -8.98 -3.64 -1.73
N GLU A 151 -10.05 -3.42 -2.50
CA GLU A 151 -10.10 -3.61 -3.95
C GLU A 151 -10.35 -2.26 -4.64
N LEU A 152 -9.51 -1.89 -5.62
CA LEU A 152 -9.56 -0.60 -6.32
C LEU A 152 -9.51 -0.75 -7.83
N GLY A 153 -10.07 0.24 -8.56
CA GLY A 153 -10.01 0.29 -10.02
C GLY A 153 -10.88 -0.77 -10.70
N GLY A 154 -12.09 -0.97 -10.20
CA GLY A 154 -13.02 -2.00 -10.70
C GLY A 154 -13.44 -1.77 -12.17
N GLY A 155 -13.29 -2.79 -13.03
CA GLY A 155 -13.75 -2.77 -14.42
C GLY A 155 -13.07 -1.70 -15.29
N LEU A 156 -11.79 -1.46 -15.07
CA LEU A 156 -11.03 -0.42 -15.77
C LEU A 156 -10.86 -0.76 -17.26
N ASP A 157 -11.10 0.23 -18.12
CA ASP A 157 -10.80 0.19 -19.56
C ASP A 157 -10.24 1.56 -19.97
N VAL A 158 -8.99 1.59 -20.39
CA VAL A 158 -8.26 2.80 -20.80
C VAL A 158 -7.73 2.60 -22.19
N LEU A 159 -8.03 3.55 -23.08
CA LEU A 159 -7.67 3.50 -24.49
C LEU A 159 -6.88 4.74 -24.88
N VAL A 160 -5.83 4.54 -25.67
CA VAL A 160 -5.05 5.58 -26.35
C VAL A 160 -5.29 5.41 -27.84
N SER A 161 -5.90 6.40 -28.47
CA SER A 161 -6.22 6.40 -29.91
C SER A 161 -5.35 7.37 -30.71
N GLN A 162 -4.19 7.75 -30.17
CA GLN A 162 -3.26 8.70 -30.77
C GLN A 162 -1.88 8.06 -30.84
N PHE A 163 -1.23 8.21 -32.00
CA PHE A 163 0.17 7.85 -32.20
C PHE A 163 1.06 8.50 -31.14
N ALA A 164 1.87 7.70 -30.43
CA ALA A 164 2.70 8.17 -29.31
C ALA A 164 1.90 8.80 -28.16
N GLY A 165 0.62 8.46 -28.04
CA GLY A 165 -0.27 9.04 -27.03
C GLY A 165 -0.09 8.42 -25.65
N THR A 166 -0.60 9.11 -24.64
CA THR A 166 -0.68 8.62 -23.26
C THR A 166 -2.06 8.93 -22.70
N ALA A 167 -2.64 8.01 -21.96
CA ALA A 167 -3.88 8.21 -21.19
C ALA A 167 -3.63 7.89 -19.72
N THR A 168 -4.13 8.74 -18.83
CA THR A 168 -4.00 8.58 -17.37
C THR A 168 -5.29 8.02 -16.77
N PHE A 169 -5.17 7.29 -15.65
CA PHE A 169 -6.30 6.81 -14.86
C PHE A 169 -6.05 7.00 -13.35
N GLY A 170 -7.13 7.00 -12.57
CA GLY A 170 -7.06 7.24 -11.12
C GLY A 170 -6.81 8.70 -10.74
N PRO A 171 -6.44 8.97 -9.47
CA PRO A 171 -6.23 7.98 -8.43
C PRO A 171 -7.55 7.35 -7.98
N PHE A 172 -7.56 6.03 -7.88
CA PHE A 172 -8.55 5.29 -7.10
C PHE A 172 -8.02 5.21 -5.67
N SER A 173 -8.82 5.55 -4.67
CA SER A 173 -8.38 5.47 -3.28
C SER A 173 -9.52 5.21 -2.30
N THR A 174 -9.18 4.62 -1.17
CA THR A 174 -10.10 4.42 -0.04
C THR A 174 -9.31 4.35 1.27
N GLY A 175 -9.94 4.71 2.39
CA GLY A 175 -9.31 4.62 3.72
C GLY A 175 -8.15 5.57 4.02
N LEU A 176 -7.72 6.40 3.07
CA LEU A 176 -6.64 7.39 3.26
C LEU A 176 -7.15 8.69 3.91
N SER A 177 -6.36 9.25 4.81
CA SER A 177 -6.64 10.53 5.49
C SER A 177 -6.59 11.67 4.47
N GLY A 178 -7.76 12.26 4.16
CA GLY A 178 -7.85 13.34 3.16
C GLY A 178 -9.15 13.41 2.37
N GLY A 179 -10.05 12.43 2.51
CA GLY A 179 -11.37 12.48 1.87
C GLY A 179 -12.24 11.24 2.07
N SER A 180 -11.64 10.10 2.42
CA SER A 180 -12.36 8.86 2.76
C SER A 180 -12.30 8.59 4.26
N ALA A 181 -13.37 8.00 4.80
CA ALA A 181 -13.36 7.49 6.17
C ALA A 181 -12.30 6.39 6.27
N THR A 182 -11.48 6.44 7.31
CA THR A 182 -10.49 5.40 7.60
C THR A 182 -11.19 4.05 7.74
N ILE A 183 -10.62 3.01 7.14
CA ILE A 183 -11.20 1.67 7.20
C ILE A 183 -10.61 0.96 8.41
N ILE A 184 -11.47 0.42 9.27
CA ILE A 184 -11.02 -0.43 10.38
C ILE A 184 -10.64 -1.78 9.79
N GLY A 185 -9.37 -2.15 9.94
CA GLY A 185 -8.81 -3.41 9.50
C GLY A 185 -8.70 -4.44 10.63
N PRO A 186 -8.52 -5.72 10.29
CA PRO A 186 -8.28 -6.77 11.27
C PRO A 186 -6.94 -6.59 11.99
N GLN A 187 -6.76 -7.37 13.04
CA GLN A 187 -5.44 -7.60 13.64
C GLN A 187 -4.55 -8.35 12.64
N SER A 188 -3.25 -8.09 12.66
CA SER A 188 -2.26 -8.87 11.91
C SER A 188 -1.42 -9.68 12.88
N THR A 189 -1.46 -11.00 12.76
CA THR A 189 -0.71 -11.91 13.63
C THR A 189 0.59 -12.38 12.99
N GLN A 190 0.63 -12.44 11.66
CA GLN A 190 1.79 -12.88 10.89
C GLN A 190 2.62 -11.70 10.38
N GLY A 191 1.97 -10.56 10.14
CA GLY A 191 2.64 -9.36 9.68
C GLY A 191 3.00 -9.47 8.20
N ASN A 192 2.06 -9.89 7.34
CA ASN A 192 2.29 -9.91 5.90
C ASN A 192 1.40 -8.89 5.21
N LEU A 193 2.01 -7.89 4.56
CA LEU A 193 1.30 -6.98 3.66
C LEU A 193 1.59 -7.39 2.22
N ALA A 194 0.55 -7.42 1.39
CA ALA A 194 0.77 -7.58 -0.04
C ALA A 194 -0.15 -6.67 -0.88
N ILE A 195 0.31 -6.37 -2.07
CA ILE A 195 -0.41 -5.65 -3.12
C ILE A 195 -0.35 -6.53 -4.36
N GLN A 196 -1.51 -6.80 -4.96
CA GLN A 196 -1.64 -7.47 -6.24
C GLN A 196 -2.22 -6.49 -7.25
N ILE A 197 -1.61 -6.40 -8.43
CA ILE A 197 -2.05 -5.58 -9.56
C ILE A 197 -2.25 -6.49 -10.77
N ASP A 198 -3.49 -6.57 -11.26
CA ASP A 198 -3.87 -7.42 -12.38
C ASP A 198 -4.45 -6.59 -13.52
N PHE A 199 -3.85 -6.71 -14.70
CA PHE A 199 -4.25 -5.95 -15.89
C PHE A 199 -3.87 -6.67 -17.18
N THR A 200 -4.54 -6.27 -18.26
CA THR A 200 -4.25 -6.71 -19.62
C THR A 200 -3.76 -5.50 -20.41
N LEU A 201 -2.63 -5.63 -21.10
CA LEU A 201 -1.94 -4.56 -21.83
C LEU A 201 -1.72 -4.97 -23.28
N SER A 202 -2.01 -4.06 -24.22
CA SER A 202 -1.76 -4.30 -25.65
C SER A 202 -0.27 -4.45 -25.98
N ALA A 203 -0.03 -5.02 -27.16
CA ALA A 203 1.29 -5.39 -27.65
C ALA A 203 2.20 -4.17 -27.82
N GLY A 204 3.42 -4.20 -27.29
CA GLY A 204 4.41 -3.13 -27.49
C GLY A 204 4.17 -1.85 -26.66
N ASP A 205 3.15 -1.82 -25.81
CA ASP A 205 2.77 -0.64 -25.03
C ASP A 205 3.32 -0.66 -23.61
N THR A 206 3.31 0.50 -22.96
CA THR A 206 3.79 0.65 -21.58
C THR A 206 2.66 1.08 -20.65
N ALA A 207 2.53 0.39 -19.53
CA ALA A 207 1.71 0.80 -18.40
C ALA A 207 2.61 1.25 -17.24
N SER A 208 2.23 2.35 -16.58
CA SER A 208 2.90 2.82 -15.37
C SER A 208 1.88 2.97 -14.25
N PHE A 209 2.27 2.56 -13.04
CA PHE A 209 1.43 2.59 -11.85
C PHE A 209 2.17 3.29 -10.72
N SER A 210 1.42 4.00 -9.89
CA SER A 210 1.90 4.55 -8.63
C SER A 210 0.79 4.46 -7.59
N GLY A 211 1.17 4.23 -6.35
CA GLY A 211 0.20 4.05 -5.28
C GLY A 211 0.81 3.53 -4.00
N GLY A 212 -0.04 2.97 -3.15
CA GLY A 212 0.41 2.33 -1.95
C GLY A 212 -0.71 1.77 -1.08
N TYR A 213 -0.32 1.01 -0.08
CA TYR A 213 -1.17 0.42 0.94
C TYR A 213 -0.64 0.77 2.32
N LEU A 214 -1.44 1.52 3.08
CA LEU A 214 -1.13 2.00 4.42
C LEU A 214 -1.92 1.21 5.46
N VAL A 215 -1.22 0.75 6.49
CA VAL A 215 -1.80 0.08 7.65
C VAL A 215 -1.24 0.72 8.92
N ASP A 216 -2.05 1.56 9.55
CA ASP A 216 -1.71 2.20 10.81
C ASP A 216 -2.24 1.36 11.99
N TYR A 217 -1.45 1.27 13.04
CA TYR A 217 -1.81 0.54 14.24
C TYR A 217 -2.69 1.39 15.14
N VAL A 218 -3.81 0.84 15.64
CA VAL A 218 -4.62 1.51 16.66
C VAL A 218 -4.15 1.06 18.04
N PRO A 219 -3.59 1.96 18.88
CA PRO A 219 -3.27 1.62 20.26
C PRO A 219 -4.52 1.14 20.99
N ALA A 220 -4.41 0.06 21.77
CA ALA A 220 -5.47 -0.33 22.68
C ALA A 220 -5.89 0.90 23.50
N PRO A 221 -7.20 1.17 23.66
CA PRO A 221 -7.64 2.24 24.52
C PRO A 221 -6.97 2.05 25.88
N ALA A 222 -6.11 2.99 26.26
CA ALA A 222 -5.50 2.98 27.58
C ALA A 222 -6.66 2.95 28.57
N GLY A 223 -6.88 1.79 29.19
CA GLY A 223 -8.05 1.56 30.01
C GLY A 223 -8.17 2.71 30.98
N ILE A 224 -9.35 3.34 31.02
CA ILE A 224 -9.77 4.22 32.11
C ILE A 224 -9.69 3.34 33.36
N LEU A 225 -8.52 3.31 33.99
CA LEU A 225 -8.31 2.75 35.30
C LEU A 225 -9.09 3.66 36.23
N ALA A 226 -10.33 3.26 36.44
CA ALA A 226 -11.30 3.91 37.29
C ALA A 226 -10.63 4.33 38.59
N LEU A 227 -10.57 5.65 38.82
CA LEU A 227 -10.32 6.30 40.11
C LEU A 227 -11.49 5.96 41.07
N ASN A 228 -11.73 4.69 41.36
CA ASN A 228 -12.68 4.21 42.37
C ASN A 228 -11.95 3.71 43.63
N GLY A 229 -10.74 4.22 43.88
CA GLY A 229 -9.88 3.80 44.98
C GLY A 229 -9.59 4.85 46.06
N LEU A 230 -10.14 6.06 46.00
CA LEU A 230 -9.96 7.05 47.09
C LEU A 230 -11.04 6.84 48.17
N VAL A 231 -10.96 5.71 48.89
CA VAL A 231 -11.68 5.56 50.15
C VAL A 231 -11.06 6.51 51.16
N LEU A 232 -11.79 7.59 51.43
CA LEU A 232 -11.65 8.48 52.59
C LEU A 232 -11.71 7.66 53.89
N VAL A 233 -10.59 7.07 54.33
CA VAL A 233 -10.40 6.67 55.72
C VAL A 233 -9.94 7.89 56.51
N ARG A 234 -10.90 8.72 56.92
CA ARG A 234 -10.70 9.68 58.02
C ARG A 234 -11.82 9.50 59.03
N ARG A 235 -11.72 8.45 59.86
CA ARG A 235 -12.61 8.25 61.01
C ARG A 235 -11.88 8.51 62.33
N ARG A 236 -12.12 9.74 62.82
CA ARG A 236 -12.24 10.24 64.20
C ARG A 236 -11.36 9.63 65.31
N ARG A 237 -10.49 10.48 65.88
CA ARG A 237 -10.14 10.45 67.31
C ARG A 237 -11.25 11.17 68.10
N ALA A 238 -11.72 10.52 69.15
CA ALA A 238 -12.33 11.10 70.34
C ALA A 238 -11.70 10.40 71.53
#